data_AF-E2B961-F1
#
_entry.id   AF-E2B961-F1
#
_cell.length_a   1.000
_cell.length_b   1.000
_cell.length_c   1.000
_cell.angle_alpha   90.00
_cell.angle_beta   90.00
_cell.angle_gamma   90.00
#
_symmetry.space_group_name_H-M   'P 1'
#
loop_
_entity.id
_entity.type
_entity.pdbx_description
1 polymer ?
#
loop_
_entity_poly.entity_id
_entity_poly.type
_entity_poly.pdbx_seq_one_letter_code
_entity_poly.pdbx_strand_id
1 'polypeptide(L)'
;MLITYFSLVILMFLAEFMLGTLAFVFREHLARSLKEELLYGIEKHYNITREPGTLPAVWDHIHTEFHCCGVRDYTDWFQIEAWPEEDRVPDSCCMQRERYCGRLDPEGRNKELWYKEGCASAIQTWLVTRLHVVGTVGLVVAFLQLFGQVASMILFCTVRHKRSSHTYKSYDTTNT
;
A
#
# COMPACT_ATOMS: atom_id res chain seq x y z
N MET A 1 -11.32 19.78 22.74
CA MET A 1 -11.95 18.71 21.92
C MET A 1 -12.16 19.17 20.49
N LEU A 2 -12.88 20.27 20.22
CA LEU A 2 -13.07 20.74 18.84
C LEU A 2 -11.79 21.30 18.19
N ILE A 3 -11.01 22.11 18.93
CA ILE A 3 -9.72 22.63 18.46
C ILE A 3 -8.74 21.48 18.17
N THR A 4 -8.65 20.51 19.09
CA THR A 4 -7.79 19.34 18.93
C THR A 4 -8.21 18.49 17.73
N TYR A 5 -9.51 18.31 17.49
CA TYR A 5 -10.01 17.63 16.29
C TYR A 5 -9.61 18.37 15.00
N PHE A 6 -9.87 19.68 14.92
CA PHE A 6 -9.49 20.52 13.78
C PHE A 6 -7.99 20.46 13.49
N SER A 7 -7.16 20.56 14.54
CA SER A 7 -5.71 20.44 14.45
C SER A 7 -5.24 19.06 13.99
N LEU A 8 -5.90 17.97 14.39
CA LEU A 8 -5.52 16.64 13.90
C LEU A 8 -5.91 16.43 12.44
N VAL A 9 -7.11 16.86 12.05
CA VAL A 9 -7.59 16.71 10.67
C VAL A 9 -6.76 17.57 9.70
N ILE A 10 -6.27 18.75 10.12
CA ILE A 10 -5.44 19.59 9.23
C ILE A 10 -4.08 18.94 9.01
N LEU A 11 -3.51 18.35 10.06
CA LEU A 11 -2.25 17.62 9.96
C LEU A 11 -2.39 16.39 9.05
N MET A 12 -3.50 15.66 9.14
CA MET A 12 -3.78 14.54 8.23
C MET A 12 -3.90 14.99 6.77
N PHE A 13 -4.64 16.07 6.49
CA PHE A 13 -4.79 16.60 5.14
C PHE A 13 -3.44 17.02 4.54
N LEU A 14 -2.61 17.72 5.33
CA LEU A 14 -1.26 18.09 4.91
C LEU A 14 -0.38 16.86 4.69
N ALA A 15 -0.46 15.85 5.57
CA ALA A 15 0.28 14.60 5.41
C ALA A 15 -0.13 13.85 4.14
N GLU A 16 -1.42 13.76 3.83
CA GLU A 16 -1.94 13.13 2.61
C GLU A 16 -1.44 13.85 1.35
N PHE A 17 -1.50 15.19 1.34
CA PHE A 17 -0.96 15.99 0.24
C PHE A 17 0.55 15.81 0.07
N MET A 18 1.32 15.81 1.16
CA MET A 18 2.76 15.59 1.14
C MET A 18 3.10 14.17 0.66
N LEU A 19 2.42 13.14 1.15
CA LEU A 19 2.62 11.76 0.72
C LEU A 19 2.28 11.58 -0.77
N GLY A 20 1.17 12.15 -1.23
CA GLY A 20 0.77 12.08 -2.64
C GLY A 20 1.80 12.76 -3.57
N THR A 21 2.28 13.95 -3.20
CA THR A 21 3.31 14.67 -3.97
C THR A 21 4.66 13.95 -3.94
N LEU A 22 5.12 13.49 -2.78
CA LEU A 22 6.37 12.72 -2.65
C LEU A 22 6.31 11.41 -3.45
N ALA A 23 5.21 10.65 -3.34
CA ALA A 23 5.02 9.43 -4.10
C ALA A 23 5.06 9.69 -5.61
N PHE A 24 4.48 10.81 -6.08
CA PHE A 24 4.50 11.17 -7.50
C PHE A 24 5.90 11.59 -7.98
N VAL A 25 6.59 12.45 -7.23
CA VAL A 25 7.92 12.99 -7.58
C VAL A 25 8.99 11.90 -7.52
N PHE A 26 8.99 11.09 -6.47
CA PHE A 26 10.02 10.07 -6.23
C PHE A 26 9.64 8.68 -6.74
N ARG A 27 8.58 8.53 -7.54
CA ARG A 27 8.09 7.22 -8.02
C ARG A 27 9.18 6.34 -8.63
N GLU A 28 10.06 6.92 -9.45
CA GLU A 28 11.11 6.17 -10.15
C GLU A 28 12.19 5.70 -9.20
N HIS A 29 12.55 6.53 -8.21
CA HIS A 29 13.56 6.20 -7.23
C HIS A 29 13.03 5.15 -6.24
N LEU A 30 11.82 5.36 -5.71
CA LEU A 30 11.12 4.41 -4.87
C LEU A 30 10.97 3.05 -5.55
N ALA A 31 10.58 3.03 -6.83
CA ALA A 31 10.45 1.78 -7.58
C ALA A 31 11.77 1.02 -7.71
N ARG A 32 12.90 1.71 -7.92
CA ARG A 32 14.22 1.06 -8.00
C ARG A 32 14.69 0.54 -6.66
N SER A 33 14.69 1.37 -5.62
CA SER A 33 15.11 0.95 -4.28
C SER A 33 14.25 -0.19 -3.76
N LEU A 34 12.93 -0.13 -3.95
CA LEU A 34 12.05 -1.23 -3.57
C LEU A 34 12.33 -2.51 -4.36
N LYS A 35 12.64 -2.43 -5.66
CA LYS A 35 13.06 -3.62 -6.43
C LYS A 35 14.32 -4.24 -5.86
N GLU A 36 15.34 -3.44 -5.55
CA GLU A 36 16.61 -3.91 -4.98
C GLU A 36 16.42 -4.58 -3.62
N GLU A 37 15.65 -3.96 -2.72
CA GLU A 37 15.34 -4.51 -1.40
C GLU A 37 14.52 -5.80 -1.50
N LEU A 38 13.56 -5.89 -2.42
CA LEU A 38 12.79 -7.11 -2.65
C LEU A 38 13.64 -8.23 -3.22
N LEU A 39 14.55 -7.94 -4.15
CA LEU A 39 15.50 -8.92 -4.69
C LEU A 39 16.40 -9.47 -3.57
N TYR A 40 16.96 -8.58 -2.76
CA TYR A 40 17.74 -8.96 -1.59
C TYR A 40 16.93 -9.81 -0.60
N GLY A 41 15.67 -9.43 -0.37
CA GLY A 41 14.75 -10.17 0.49
C GLY A 41 14.44 -11.59 -0.03
N ILE A 42 14.27 -11.75 -1.34
CA ILE A 42 14.13 -13.07 -1.99
C ILE A 42 15.40 -13.90 -1.78
N GLU A 43 16.57 -13.33 -2.07
CA GLU A 43 17.84 -14.05 -2.03
C GLU A 43 18.22 -14.50 -0.61
N LYS A 44 18.08 -13.61 0.37
CA LYS A 44 18.65 -13.75 1.71
C LYS A 44 17.65 -14.05 2.82
N HIS A 45 16.39 -13.63 2.67
CA HIS A 45 15.42 -13.63 3.78
C HIS A 45 14.19 -14.49 3.51
N TYR A 46 14.09 -15.08 2.32
CA TYR A 46 13.02 -16.00 2.02
C TYR A 46 13.22 -17.32 2.77
N ASN A 47 12.15 -17.79 3.43
CA ASN A 47 12.14 -19.07 4.14
C ASN A 47 11.09 -19.98 3.52
N ILE A 48 11.22 -21.30 3.66
CA ILE A 48 10.24 -22.26 3.12
C ILE A 48 8.98 -22.35 4.00
N THR A 49 9.03 -21.86 5.24
CA THR A 49 7.91 -21.95 6.19
C THR A 49 6.74 -21.05 5.81
N ARG A 50 5.60 -21.67 5.48
CA ARG A 50 4.36 -21.03 5.02
C ARG A 50 3.40 -20.72 6.18
N GLU A 51 3.85 -19.97 7.17
CA GLU A 51 2.96 -19.49 8.24
C GLU A 51 2.26 -18.17 7.83
N PRO A 52 1.02 -17.92 8.29
CA PRO A 52 0.35 -16.64 8.02
C PRO A 52 1.18 -15.47 8.54
N GLY A 53 1.40 -14.46 7.69
CA GLY A 53 2.22 -13.29 8.02
C GLY A 53 3.71 -13.44 7.75
N THR A 54 4.16 -14.56 7.17
CA THR A 54 5.56 -14.71 6.72
C THR A 54 5.76 -14.20 5.30
N LEU A 55 7.02 -13.91 4.94
CA LEU A 55 7.42 -13.46 3.60
C LEU A 55 6.89 -14.38 2.46
N PRO A 56 6.91 -15.72 2.59
CA PRO A 56 6.28 -16.64 1.64
C PRO A 56 4.79 -16.39 1.39
N ALA A 57 4.00 -16.15 2.44
CA ALA A 57 2.56 -15.95 2.30
C ALA A 57 2.25 -14.66 1.52
N VAL A 58 3.06 -13.62 1.71
CA VAL A 58 2.96 -12.35 0.97
C VAL A 58 3.30 -12.58 -0.51
N TRP A 59 4.39 -13.27 -0.80
CA TRP A 59 4.76 -13.61 -2.18
C TRP A 59 3.71 -14.49 -2.86
N ASP A 60 3.16 -15.48 -2.15
CA ASP A 60 2.09 -16.34 -2.68
C ASP A 60 0.85 -15.51 -3.07
N HIS A 61 0.48 -14.52 -2.26
CA HIS A 61 -0.61 -13.61 -2.59
C HIS A 61 -0.26 -12.73 -3.80
N ILE A 62 0.94 -12.15 -3.84
CA ILE A 62 1.38 -11.29 -4.96
C ILE A 62 1.38 -12.07 -6.29
N HIS A 63 2.00 -13.25 -6.32
CA HIS A 63 2.07 -14.06 -7.54
C HIS A 63 0.67 -14.44 -8.06
N THR A 64 -0.24 -14.79 -7.15
CA THR A 64 -1.59 -15.24 -7.52
C THR A 64 -2.53 -14.10 -7.88
N GLU A 65 -2.44 -12.95 -7.22
CA GLU A 65 -3.26 -11.77 -7.52
C GLU A 65 -2.83 -11.12 -8.84
N PHE A 66 -1.51 -10.95 -9.04
CA PHE A 66 -0.97 -10.22 -10.19
C PHE A 66 -0.51 -11.11 -11.34
N HIS A 67 -0.62 -12.44 -11.22
CA HIS A 67 -0.26 -13.40 -12.27
C HIS A 67 1.18 -13.20 -12.78
N CYS A 68 2.11 -13.10 -11.84
CA CYS A 68 3.51 -12.75 -12.06
C CYS A 68 4.44 -13.69 -11.26
N CYS A 69 5.74 -13.68 -11.56
CA CYS A 69 6.72 -14.43 -10.77
C CYS A 69 8.02 -13.65 -10.62
N GLY A 70 8.49 -13.54 -9.37
CA GLY A 70 9.72 -12.82 -9.03
C GLY A 70 9.56 -11.30 -9.12
N VAL A 71 10.63 -10.54 -8.87
CA VAL A 71 10.58 -9.08 -8.91
C VAL A 71 10.67 -8.58 -10.35
N ARG A 72 11.73 -9.01 -11.05
CA ARG A 72 12.04 -8.71 -12.46
C ARG A 72 11.51 -9.80 -13.37
N ASP A 73 11.72 -11.06 -12.99
CA ASP A 73 11.21 -12.25 -13.65
C ASP A 73 11.39 -13.48 -12.74
N TYR A 74 10.94 -14.64 -13.20
CA TYR A 74 10.97 -15.89 -12.44
C TYR A 74 12.38 -16.37 -12.05
N THR A 75 13.44 -15.93 -12.73
CA THR A 75 14.82 -16.35 -12.44
C THR A 75 15.35 -15.75 -11.15
N ASP A 76 14.70 -14.72 -10.61
CA ASP A 76 15.05 -14.14 -9.30
C ASP A 76 14.94 -15.17 -8.15
N TRP A 77 14.21 -16.28 -8.36
CA TRP A 77 14.07 -17.36 -7.39
C TRP A 77 15.13 -18.45 -7.50
N PHE A 78 15.96 -18.44 -8.54
CA PHE A 78 16.93 -19.50 -8.76
C PHE A 78 18.08 -19.41 -7.77
N GLN A 79 18.44 -20.55 -7.18
CA GLN A 79 19.62 -20.70 -6.33
C GLN A 79 19.68 -19.72 -5.13
N ILE A 80 18.52 -19.32 -4.60
CA ILE A 80 18.44 -18.50 -3.38
C ILE A 80 18.86 -19.30 -2.13
N GLU A 81 19.13 -18.64 -1.01
CA GLU A 81 19.61 -19.31 0.23
C GLU A 81 18.64 -20.37 0.78
N ALA A 82 17.35 -20.25 0.48
CA ALA A 82 16.33 -21.22 0.88
C ALA A 82 16.44 -22.57 0.15
N TRP A 83 16.99 -22.60 -1.06
CA TRP A 83 17.21 -23.81 -1.86
C TRP A 83 18.47 -23.63 -2.73
N PRO A 84 19.66 -23.69 -2.12
CA PRO A 84 20.89 -23.56 -2.87
C PRO A 84 20.95 -24.65 -3.95
N GLU A 85 21.49 -24.30 -5.12
CA GLU A 85 21.69 -25.21 -6.26
C GLU A 85 20.41 -25.69 -6.98
N GLU A 86 19.21 -25.25 -6.56
CA GLU A 86 17.95 -25.56 -7.26
C GLU A 86 17.46 -24.39 -8.14
N ASP A 87 17.28 -24.64 -9.44
CA ASP A 87 16.55 -23.76 -10.35
C ASP A 87 15.05 -24.00 -10.22
N ARG A 88 14.44 -23.40 -9.19
CA ARG A 88 13.01 -23.54 -8.89
C ARG A 88 12.38 -22.22 -8.48
N VAL A 89 11.05 -22.19 -8.55
CA VAL A 89 10.20 -21.08 -8.10
C VAL A 89 9.24 -21.57 -7.00
N PRO A 90 8.61 -20.67 -6.23
CA PRO A 90 7.45 -21.02 -5.41
C PRO A 90 6.29 -21.56 -6.25
N ASP A 91 5.49 -22.48 -5.72
CA ASP A 91 4.34 -23.04 -6.44
C ASP A 91 3.28 -21.98 -6.84
N SER A 92 3.24 -20.85 -6.13
CA SER A 92 2.38 -19.72 -6.45
C SER A 92 2.73 -19.02 -7.77
N CYS A 93 3.94 -19.23 -8.29
CA CYS A 93 4.37 -18.74 -9.60
C CYS A 93 3.78 -19.53 -10.79
N CYS A 94 3.06 -20.61 -10.55
CA CYS A 94 2.49 -21.43 -11.62
C CYS A 94 1.11 -20.91 -12.06
N MET A 95 0.88 -20.92 -13.38
CA MET A 95 -0.40 -20.54 -13.97
C MET A 95 -1.53 -21.46 -13.54
N GLN A 96 -1.22 -22.75 -13.43
CA GLN A 96 -2.13 -23.77 -12.92
C GLN A 96 -1.66 -24.19 -11.53
N ARG A 97 -2.60 -24.20 -10.57
CA ARG A 97 -2.34 -24.62 -9.19
C ARG A 97 -2.17 -26.14 -9.11
N GLU A 98 -1.01 -26.60 -9.55
CA GLU A 98 -0.55 -27.97 -9.37
C GLU A 98 0.48 -28.02 -8.24
N ARG A 99 0.41 -29.08 -7.43
CA ARG A 99 1.34 -29.24 -6.32
C ARG A 99 2.72 -29.56 -6.90
N TYR A 100 3.76 -28.86 -6.41
CA TYR A 100 5.15 -29.03 -6.84
C TYR A 100 5.47 -28.57 -8.28
N CYS A 101 4.59 -27.80 -8.92
CA CYS A 101 4.83 -27.24 -10.25
C CYS A 101 6.04 -26.29 -10.32
N GLY A 102 6.43 -25.68 -9.19
CA GLY A 102 7.55 -24.74 -9.12
C GLY A 102 8.92 -25.41 -9.23
N ARG A 103 8.99 -26.74 -9.14
CA ARG A 103 10.22 -27.52 -9.33
C ARG A 103 10.36 -27.95 -10.77
N LEU A 104 11.59 -27.94 -11.28
CA LEU A 104 11.90 -28.51 -12.58
C LEU A 104 11.61 -30.02 -12.55
N ASP A 105 10.80 -30.48 -13.50
CA ASP A 105 10.67 -31.91 -13.81
C ASP A 105 11.96 -32.37 -14.53
N PRO A 106 12.41 -33.63 -14.42
CA PRO A 106 13.51 -34.22 -15.20
C PRO A 106 13.54 -33.88 -16.70
N GLU A 107 12.38 -33.64 -17.32
CA GLU A 107 12.27 -33.27 -18.74
C GLU A 107 12.25 -31.74 -18.98
N GLY A 108 12.31 -30.92 -17.93
CA GLY A 108 12.35 -29.45 -18.00
C GLY A 108 11.05 -28.78 -18.45
N ARG A 109 9.98 -29.56 -18.71
CA ARG A 109 8.73 -29.07 -19.32
C ARG A 109 7.93 -28.11 -18.43
N ASN A 110 8.03 -28.23 -17.11
CA ASN A 110 7.27 -27.38 -16.17
C ASN A 110 7.64 -25.89 -16.26
N LYS A 111 8.79 -25.55 -16.84
CA LYS A 111 9.22 -24.16 -17.00
C LYS A 111 8.23 -23.33 -17.83
N GLU A 112 7.47 -23.94 -18.73
CA GLU A 112 6.45 -23.25 -19.54
C GLU A 112 5.20 -22.86 -18.72
N LEU A 113 4.96 -23.52 -17.59
CA LEU A 113 3.78 -23.30 -16.74
C LEU A 113 3.96 -22.13 -15.76
N TRP A 114 5.15 -21.53 -15.69
CA TRP A 114 5.46 -20.44 -14.77
C TRP A 114 5.17 -19.09 -15.40
N TYR A 115 4.67 -18.14 -14.59
CA TYR A 115 4.56 -16.75 -15.01
C TYR A 115 5.93 -16.20 -15.41
N LYS A 116 5.98 -15.57 -16.59
CA LYS A 116 7.21 -14.97 -17.15
C LYS A 116 7.37 -13.50 -16.79
N GLU A 117 6.25 -12.82 -16.57
CA GLU A 117 6.22 -11.42 -16.19
C GLU A 117 6.68 -11.26 -14.73
N GLY A 118 7.62 -10.34 -14.49
CA GLY A 118 7.99 -9.94 -13.14
C GLY A 118 6.91 -9.13 -12.45
N CYS A 119 6.78 -9.33 -11.13
CA CYS A 119 5.73 -8.67 -10.36
C CYS A 119 5.87 -7.15 -10.30
N ALA A 120 7.08 -6.61 -10.40
CA ALA A 120 7.24 -5.16 -10.39
C ALA A 120 6.60 -4.50 -11.64
N SER A 121 6.70 -5.15 -12.80
CA SER A 121 6.07 -4.69 -14.05
C SER A 121 4.55 -4.93 -14.03
N ALA A 122 4.11 -6.11 -13.57
CA ALA A 122 2.70 -6.45 -13.45
C ALA A 122 1.95 -5.49 -12.51
N ILE A 123 2.52 -5.20 -11.34
CA ILE A 123 1.96 -4.26 -10.36
C ILE A 123 1.94 -2.84 -10.94
N GLN A 124 3.02 -2.40 -11.60
CA GLN A 124 3.04 -1.08 -12.25
C GLN A 124 1.93 -0.96 -13.29
N THR A 125 1.75 -2.00 -14.12
CA THR A 125 0.70 -2.04 -15.14
C THR A 125 -0.69 -2.01 -14.49
N TRP A 126 -0.91 -2.82 -13.46
CA TRP A 126 -2.16 -2.83 -12.69
C TRP A 126 -2.47 -1.46 -12.08
N LEU A 127 -1.47 -0.78 -11.50
CA LEU A 127 -1.61 0.56 -10.93
C LEU A 127 -1.98 1.60 -11.98
N VAL A 128 -1.33 1.59 -13.15
CA VAL A 128 -1.63 2.53 -14.24
C VAL A 128 -3.04 2.29 -14.78
N THR A 129 -3.43 1.04 -15.00
CA THR A 129 -4.78 0.69 -15.48
C THR A 129 -5.86 1.06 -14.46
N ARG A 130 -5.59 0.87 -13.16
CA ARG A 130 -6.54 1.14 -12.07
C ARG A 130 -6.30 2.47 -11.36
N LEU A 131 -5.48 3.35 -11.93
CA LEU A 131 -5.15 4.65 -11.36
C LEU A 131 -6.41 5.48 -11.08
N HIS A 132 -7.43 5.34 -11.95
CA HIS A 132 -8.73 5.98 -11.77
C HIS A 132 -9.42 5.57 -10.46
N VAL A 133 -9.35 4.30 -10.07
CA VAL A 133 -9.95 3.80 -8.82
C VAL A 133 -9.22 4.41 -7.62
N VAL A 134 -7.88 4.29 -7.60
CA VAL A 134 -7.05 4.80 -6.50
C VAL A 134 -7.20 6.32 -6.36
N GLY A 135 -7.17 7.05 -7.48
CA GLY A 135 -7.37 8.49 -7.52
C GLY A 135 -8.76 8.90 -7.03
N THR A 136 -9.81 8.16 -7.40
CA THR A 136 -11.17 8.45 -6.93
C THR A 136 -11.29 8.24 -5.41
N VAL A 137 -10.73 7.15 -4.88
CA VAL A 137 -10.72 6.91 -3.42
C VAL A 137 -10.00 8.02 -2.68
N GLY A 138 -8.80 8.42 -3.14
CA GLY A 138 -8.05 9.52 -2.54
C GLY A 138 -8.82 10.84 -2.59
N LEU A 139 -9.46 11.15 -3.73
CA LEU A 139 -10.27 12.35 -3.87
C LEU A 139 -11.46 12.39 -2.89
N VAL A 140 -12.14 11.26 -2.68
CA VAL A 140 -13.23 11.14 -1.72
C VAL A 140 -12.74 11.36 -0.30
N VAL A 141 -11.59 10.79 0.08
CA VAL A 141 -10.99 10.99 1.40
C VAL A 141 -10.64 12.46 1.62
N ALA A 142 -9.97 13.10 0.67
CA ALA A 142 -9.63 14.52 0.73
C ALA A 142 -10.89 15.41 0.86
N PHE A 143 -11.97 15.08 0.13
CA PHE A 143 -13.23 15.81 0.22
C PHE A 143 -13.90 15.68 1.60
N LEU A 144 -13.94 14.48 2.18
CA LEU A 144 -14.50 14.24 3.51
C LEU A 144 -13.71 14.99 4.59
N GLN A 145 -12.38 15.02 4.48
CA GLN A 145 -11.53 15.79 5.39
C GLN A 145 -11.83 17.29 5.29
N LEU A 146 -11.91 17.83 4.07
CA LEU A 146 -12.22 19.24 3.85
C LEU A 146 -13.59 19.61 4.44
N PHE A 147 -14.60 18.77 4.23
CA PHE A 147 -15.93 18.96 4.80
C PHE A 147 -15.90 18.96 6.34
N GLY A 148 -15.18 18.01 6.94
CA GLY A 148 -14.99 17.94 8.39
C GLY A 148 -14.33 19.20 8.97
N GLN A 149 -13.40 19.79 8.22
CA GLN A 149 -12.75 21.04 8.61
C GLN A 149 -13.67 22.25 8.57
N VAL A 150 -14.43 22.40 7.49
CA VAL A 150 -15.42 23.47 7.35
C VAL A 150 -16.47 23.37 8.44
N ALA A 151 -17.02 22.17 8.68
CA ALA A 151 -18.01 21.92 9.72
C ALA A 151 -17.45 22.24 11.12
N SER A 152 -16.21 21.84 11.41
CA SER A 152 -15.54 22.15 12.67
C SER A 152 -15.35 23.64 12.88
N MET A 153 -14.96 24.37 11.82
CA MET A 153 -14.80 25.82 11.87
C MET A 153 -16.13 26.51 12.16
N ILE A 154 -17.20 26.11 11.48
CA ILE A 154 -18.56 26.64 11.71
C ILE A 154 -19.00 26.38 13.15
N LEU A 155 -18.90 25.13 13.63
CA LEU A 155 -19.26 24.77 15.00
C LEU A 155 -18.46 25.54 16.04
N PHE A 156 -17.16 25.77 15.80
CA PHE A 156 -16.31 26.57 16.67
C PHE A 156 -16.84 28.00 16.78
N CYS A 157 -17.13 28.64 15.65
CA CYS A 157 -17.69 29.98 15.58
C CYS A 157 -19.05 30.06 16.28
N THR A 158 -19.94 29.10 16.05
CA THR A 158 -21.26 29.06 16.69
C THR A 158 -21.17 28.90 18.21
N VAL A 159 -20.33 27.98 18.70
CA VAL A 159 -20.13 27.77 20.15
C VAL A 159 -19.53 29.01 20.82
N ARG A 160 -18.52 29.63 20.18
CA ARG A 160 -17.93 30.87 20.69
C ARG A 160 -18.95 32.02 20.74
N HIS A 161 -19.73 32.19 19.67
CA HIS A 161 -20.78 33.20 19.62
C HIS A 161 -21.83 32.99 20.72
N LYS A 162 -22.32 31.75 20.89
CA LYS A 162 -23.29 31.41 21.95
C LYS A 162 -22.73 31.67 23.35
N ARG A 163 -21.46 31.33 23.60
CA ARG A 163 -20.80 31.61 24.89
C ARG A 163 -20.69 33.13 25.15
N SER A 164 -20.26 33.90 24.14
CA SER A 164 -20.14 35.36 24.24
C SER A 164 -21.48 36.05 24.51
N SER A 165 -22.55 35.63 23.82
CA SER A 165 -23.90 36.17 24.02
C SER A 165 -24.43 35.90 25.43
N HIS A 166 -24.16 34.72 26.00
CA HIS A 166 -24.58 34.37 27.35
C HIS A 166 -23.83 35.17 28.43
N THR A 167 -22.53 35.42 28.23
CA THR A 167 -21.73 36.29 29.12
C THR A 167 -22.25 37.72 29.10
N TYR A 168 -22.61 38.27 27.93
CA TYR A 168 -23.18 39.62 27.83
C TYR A 168 -24.48 39.79 28.63
N LYS A 169 -25.44 38.85 28.49
CA LYS A 169 -26.69 38.87 29.27
C LYS A 169 -26.46 38.81 30.78
N SER A 170 -25.45 38.05 31.23
CA SER A 170 -25.14 37.93 32.66
C SER A 170 -24.62 39.24 33.25
N TYR A 171 -23.79 40.00 32.53
CA TYR A 171 -23.28 41.30 32.98
C TYR A 171 -24.40 42.34 33.10
N ASP A 172 -25.35 42.34 32.16
CA ASP A 172 -26.48 43.26 32.14
C ASP A 172 -27.41 43.05 33.35
N THR A 173 -27.56 41.80 33.80
CA THR A 173 -28.41 41.45 34.94
C THR A 173 -27.78 41.83 36.29
N THR A 174 -26.46 42.04 36.35
CA THR A 174 -25.73 42.42 37.58
C THR A 174 -25.54 43.93 37.76
N ASN A 175 -25.84 44.75 36.74
CA ASN A 175 -25.68 46.21 36.77
C ASN A 175 -26.99 46.98 37.02
N THR A 176 -28.07 46.29 37.38
CA THR A 176 -29.35 46.85 37.86
C THR A 176 -29.57 46.47 39.31
#